data_AF-A0A5J4TCV9-F1
#
_entry.id   AF-A0A5J4TCV9-F1
#
_cell.length_a   1.000
_cell.length_b   1.000
_cell.length_c   1.000
_cell.angle_alpha   90.00
_cell.angle_beta   90.00
_cell.angle_gamma   90.00
#
_symmetry.space_group_name_H-M   'P 1'
#
loop_
_entity.id
_entity.type
_entity.pdbx_description
1 polymer ?
#
loop_
_entity_poly.entity_id
_entity_poly.type
_entity_poly.pdbx_seq_one_letter_code
_entity_poly.pdbx_strand_id
1 'polypeptide(L)'
;MQQQSLQQFDQSIQSADRDKHRKKSGNFVGPTTRSLSAPKAESMLDQLQASKIAEEYLAKLDKYKLLIDGNTKAETEKLVSTNLLIELRNMLTWSKKSKRTEDVKMVQLKACQVLESLVVDNRSCVTIVIESGIIDEVLSIINIILLSQVQLVHLSPLHEFLEVCTSYQKLLFIEKGIIPTMRRLLDSPDELCVRMAVGMIERVLHASWMQAGELEETEVRKIIEKDGTLDKLVDVLENEEYQDQEINEKVALAIGQAFKATAIPIGYRSEVIQLIKRITNHEDQYMSSVAIRVLAGLAENK
;
A
#
# COMPACT_ATOMS: atom_id res chain seq x y z
N MET A 1 24.42 15.09 -14.28
CA MET A 1 24.52 14.88 -12.82
C MET A 1 23.53 13.83 -12.27
N GLN A 2 22.48 13.39 -13.00
CA GLN A 2 21.46 12.47 -12.43
C GLN A 2 21.66 10.97 -12.73
N GLN A 3 22.47 10.57 -13.72
CA GLN A 3 22.78 9.15 -13.97
C GLN A 3 23.74 8.52 -12.93
N GLN A 4 24.47 9.33 -12.15
CA GLN A 4 25.40 8.81 -11.13
C GLN A 4 24.70 8.27 -9.87
N SER A 5 23.44 8.64 -9.63
CA SER A 5 22.71 8.19 -8.44
C SER A 5 22.24 6.73 -8.52
N LEU A 6 21.97 6.22 -9.74
CA LEU A 6 21.55 4.83 -9.96
C LEU A 6 22.74 3.86 -9.98
N GLN A 7 23.92 4.28 -10.45
CA GLN A 7 25.11 3.41 -10.51
C GLN A 7 25.83 3.24 -9.16
N GLN A 8 25.69 4.16 -8.21
CA GLN A 8 26.26 3.98 -6.86
C GLN A 8 25.44 3.02 -5.98
N PHE A 9 24.25 2.61 -6.41
CA PHE A 9 23.33 1.78 -5.62
C PHE A 9 23.63 0.27 -5.75
N ASP A 10 24.09 -0.19 -6.91
CA ASP A 10 24.38 -1.61 -7.19
C ASP A 10 25.53 -2.21 -6.36
N GLN A 11 26.46 -1.38 -5.86
CA GLN A 11 27.61 -1.87 -5.08
C GLN A 11 27.28 -2.25 -3.63
N SER A 12 26.10 -1.88 -3.13
CA SER A 12 25.72 -2.12 -1.73
C SER A 12 25.15 -3.53 -1.48
N ILE A 13 24.61 -4.20 -2.50
CA ILE A 13 23.90 -5.48 -2.37
C ILE A 13 24.85 -6.69 -2.33
N GLN A 14 26.08 -6.58 -2.84
CA GLN A 14 27.00 -7.72 -2.92
C GLN A 14 27.81 -8.00 -1.63
N SER A 15 27.68 -7.19 -0.57
CA SER A 15 28.50 -7.34 0.66
C SER A 15 27.81 -8.07 1.82
N ALA A 16 26.52 -8.41 1.72
CA ALA A 16 25.75 -8.91 2.85
C ALA A 16 25.65 -10.45 2.99
N ASP A 17 26.23 -11.24 2.07
CA ASP A 17 25.93 -12.68 1.98
C ASP A 17 27.10 -13.63 2.37
N ARG A 18 27.89 -13.21 3.35
CA ARG A 18 28.90 -14.09 3.98
C ARG A 18 28.84 -13.98 5.49
N ASP A 19 27.96 -14.76 6.10
CA ASP A 19 28.25 -15.53 7.33
C ASP A 19 26.97 -16.09 7.93
N LYS A 20 26.75 -17.41 7.79
CA LYS A 20 26.02 -18.24 8.77
C LYS A 20 26.11 -19.73 8.45
N HIS A 21 27.22 -20.34 8.84
CA HIS A 21 27.27 -21.77 9.13
C HIS A 21 27.92 -22.01 10.50
N ARG A 22 27.11 -22.34 11.52
CA ARG A 22 27.62 -23.03 12.71
C ARG A 22 26.57 -23.91 13.40
N LYS A 23 26.76 -25.22 13.19
CA LYS A 23 26.61 -26.40 14.07
C LYS A 23 25.55 -26.37 15.19
N LYS A 24 24.61 -27.32 15.06
CA LYS A 24 23.73 -27.87 16.11
C LYS A 24 24.51 -28.83 17.02
N SER A 25 24.35 -28.69 18.34
CA SER A 25 24.61 -29.74 19.33
C SER A 25 23.45 -29.76 20.32
N GLY A 26 22.81 -30.91 20.45
CA GLY A 26 21.66 -31.11 21.33
C GLY A 26 22.04 -31.16 22.81
N ASN A 27 21.12 -30.73 23.66
CA ASN A 27 21.13 -31.01 25.09
C ASN A 27 19.70 -31.31 25.57
N PHE A 28 19.65 -32.33 26.42
CA PHE A 28 18.51 -32.94 27.08
C PHE A 28 17.95 -32.00 28.16
N VAL A 29 16.62 -31.81 28.22
CA VAL A 29 15.94 -30.93 29.20
C VAL A 29 15.13 -31.80 30.16
N GLY A 30 15.45 -31.73 31.46
CA GLY A 30 14.69 -32.31 32.56
C GLY A 30 13.44 -31.49 32.94
N PRO A 31 12.60 -32.00 33.85
CA PRO A 31 11.30 -31.40 34.18
C PRO A 31 11.46 -30.15 35.05
N THR A 32 11.31 -28.97 34.45
CA THR A 32 11.32 -27.68 35.14
C THR A 32 9.99 -27.42 35.84
N THR A 33 10.05 -27.26 37.16
CA THR A 33 8.96 -26.81 38.02
C THR A 33 8.45 -25.43 37.60
N ARG A 34 7.18 -25.35 37.16
CA ARG A 34 6.47 -24.09 36.89
C ARG A 34 6.25 -23.33 38.20
N SER A 35 7.01 -22.25 38.41
CA SER A 35 6.68 -21.25 39.43
C SER A 35 5.49 -20.40 38.95
N LEU A 36 4.44 -20.35 39.76
CA LEU A 36 3.29 -19.45 39.61
C LEU A 36 3.72 -18.05 40.10
N SER A 37 4.44 -17.30 39.28
CA SER A 37 4.72 -15.87 39.55
C SER A 37 3.52 -15.01 39.15
N ALA A 38 3.29 -13.93 39.90
CA ALA A 38 2.13 -13.03 39.83
C ALA A 38 2.23 -12.00 38.67
N PRO A 39 1.60 -12.20 37.50
CA PRO A 39 1.74 -11.32 36.33
C PRO A 39 0.63 -10.26 36.23
N LYS A 40 -0.29 -10.20 37.21
CA LYS A 40 -1.57 -9.49 37.05
C LYS A 40 -1.51 -7.99 37.34
N ALA A 41 -0.66 -7.54 38.27
CA ALA A 41 -0.66 -6.14 38.71
C ALA A 41 0.03 -5.20 37.70
N GLU A 42 1.19 -5.61 37.18
CA GLU A 42 1.97 -4.82 36.20
C GLU A 42 1.18 -4.64 34.89
N SER A 43 0.49 -5.69 34.44
CA SER A 43 -0.36 -5.63 33.24
C SER A 43 -1.56 -4.67 33.35
N MET A 44 -2.04 -4.38 34.56
CA MET A 44 -3.18 -3.47 34.77
C MET A 44 -2.77 -2.00 34.70
N LEU A 45 -1.57 -1.68 35.21
CA LEU A 45 -1.03 -0.31 35.15
C LEU A 45 -0.70 0.09 33.71
N ASP A 46 -0.08 -0.82 32.95
CA ASP A 46 0.23 -0.59 31.52
C ASP A 46 -1.04 -0.36 30.69
N GLN A 47 -2.12 -1.09 30.99
CA GLN A 47 -3.42 -0.91 30.32
C GLN A 47 -4.04 0.45 30.65
N LEU A 48 -3.99 0.87 31.91
CA LEU A 48 -4.50 2.18 32.32
C LEU A 48 -3.73 3.32 31.66
N GLN A 49 -2.39 3.19 31.58
CA GLN A 49 -1.55 4.18 30.92
C GLN A 49 -1.83 4.25 29.41
N ALA A 50 -1.99 3.10 28.74
CA ALA A 50 -2.33 3.05 27.32
C ALA A 50 -3.71 3.69 27.04
N SER A 51 -4.70 3.43 27.90
CA SER A 51 -6.03 4.04 27.80
C SER A 51 -5.97 5.56 27.87
N LYS A 52 -5.21 6.10 28.84
CA LYS A 52 -5.05 7.55 28.99
C LYS A 52 -4.38 8.19 27.77
N ILE A 53 -3.34 7.56 27.22
CA ILE A 53 -2.68 8.06 26.00
C ILE A 53 -3.66 8.00 24.81
N ALA A 54 -4.46 6.94 24.71
CA ALA A 54 -5.48 6.82 23.66
C ALA A 54 -6.49 7.96 23.72
N GLU A 55 -7.03 8.26 24.90
CA GLU A 55 -7.96 9.38 25.12
C GLU A 55 -7.36 10.73 24.69
N GLU A 56 -6.10 10.99 25.08
CA GLU A 56 -5.38 12.21 24.69
C GLU A 56 -5.22 12.31 23.16
N TYR A 57 -4.89 11.21 22.48
CA TYR A 57 -4.78 11.17 21.03
C TYR A 57 -6.12 11.31 20.32
N LEU A 58 -7.17 10.65 20.81
CA LEU A 58 -8.51 10.77 20.25
C LEU A 58 -9.03 12.20 20.33
N ALA A 59 -8.85 12.88 21.46
CA ALA A 59 -9.23 14.28 21.61
C ALA A 59 -8.49 15.21 20.63
N LYS A 60 -7.21 14.95 20.36
CA LYS A 60 -6.44 15.70 19.35
C LYS A 60 -6.92 15.42 17.93
N LEU A 61 -7.18 14.16 17.59
CA LEU A 61 -7.68 13.77 16.27
C LEU A 61 -9.06 14.38 15.99
N ASP A 62 -9.93 14.43 17.01
CA ASP A 62 -11.23 15.10 16.89
C ASP A 62 -11.09 16.60 16.66
N LYS A 63 -10.13 17.24 17.34
CA LYS A 63 -9.80 18.65 17.09
C LYS A 63 -9.29 18.87 15.66
N TYR A 64 -8.43 17.99 15.14
CA TYR A 64 -7.95 18.08 13.76
C TYR A 64 -9.06 17.88 12.75
N LYS A 65 -9.95 16.92 13.00
CA LYS A 65 -11.08 16.67 12.10
C LYS A 65 -12.01 17.88 12.04
N LEU A 66 -12.39 18.44 13.19
CA LEU A 66 -13.21 19.66 13.26
C LEU A 66 -12.55 20.85 12.55
N LEU A 67 -11.23 21.00 12.70
CA LEU A 67 -10.49 22.06 12.03
C LEU A 67 -10.48 21.89 10.51
N ILE A 68 -10.28 20.67 10.01
CA ILE A 68 -10.26 20.40 8.56
C ILE A 68 -11.66 20.57 7.97
N ASP A 69 -12.69 20.04 8.63
CA ASP A 69 -14.08 20.10 8.15
C ASP A 69 -14.65 21.54 8.15
N GLY A 70 -14.12 22.41 9.02
CA GLY A 70 -14.50 23.83 9.08
C GLY A 70 -13.74 24.73 8.09
N ASN A 71 -12.68 24.23 7.45
CA ASN A 71 -11.81 25.01 6.59
C ASN A 71 -12.18 24.89 5.11
N THR A 72 -11.91 25.95 4.36
CA THR A 72 -11.90 25.88 2.90
C THR A 72 -10.74 25.01 2.41
N LYS A 73 -10.82 24.50 1.17
CA LYS A 73 -9.74 23.70 0.58
C LYS A 73 -8.36 24.39 0.66
N ALA A 74 -8.30 25.68 0.31
CA ALA A 74 -7.05 26.46 0.36
C ALA A 74 -6.52 26.67 1.78
N GLU A 75 -7.37 26.64 2.81
CA GLU A 75 -6.96 26.68 4.21
C GLU A 75 -6.45 25.31 4.66
N THR A 76 -7.14 24.23 4.29
CA THR A 76 -6.70 22.84 4.56
C THR A 76 -5.35 22.53 3.92
N GLU A 77 -5.11 23.01 2.69
CA GLU A 77 -3.80 22.88 2.03
C GLU A 77 -2.66 23.49 2.86
N LYS A 78 -2.92 24.61 3.54
CA LYS A 78 -1.94 25.28 4.41
C LYS A 78 -1.78 24.62 5.79
N LEU A 79 -2.75 23.79 6.21
CA LEU A 79 -2.65 23.05 7.47
C LEU A 79 -1.61 21.93 7.40
N VAL A 80 -1.35 21.40 6.20
CA VAL A 80 -0.41 20.30 6.03
C VAL A 80 1.00 20.79 6.32
N SER A 81 1.50 20.41 7.51
CA SER A 81 2.81 20.79 8.02
C SER A 81 3.58 19.55 8.47
N THR A 82 4.91 19.64 8.45
CA THR A 82 5.79 18.56 8.90
C THR A 82 5.46 18.15 10.34
N ASN A 83 5.14 19.11 11.20
CA ASN A 83 4.81 18.86 12.60
C ASN A 83 3.52 18.04 12.75
N LEU A 84 2.45 18.40 12.02
CA LEU A 84 1.19 17.66 12.05
C LEU A 84 1.39 16.22 11.55
N LEU A 85 2.10 16.04 10.43
CA LEU A 85 2.37 14.72 9.87
C LEU A 85 3.25 13.87 10.79
N ILE A 86 4.27 14.45 11.43
CA ILE A 86 5.09 13.76 12.44
C ILE A 86 4.23 13.33 13.62
N GLU A 87 3.29 14.18 14.07
CA GLU A 87 2.41 13.83 15.18
C GLU A 87 1.48 12.66 14.82
N LEU A 88 0.83 12.70 13.65
CA LEU A 88 0.01 11.60 13.14
C LEU A 88 0.83 10.31 13.02
N ARG A 89 2.03 10.39 12.45
CA ARG A 89 2.96 9.25 12.38
C ARG A 89 3.26 8.70 13.78
N ASN A 90 3.52 9.54 14.77
CA ASN A 90 3.80 9.10 16.14
C ASN A 90 2.59 8.40 16.78
N MET A 91 1.35 8.89 16.54
CA MET A 91 0.12 8.23 16.99
C MET A 91 -0.02 6.83 16.36
N LEU A 92 0.23 6.73 15.06
CA LEU A 92 0.22 5.46 14.32
C LEU A 92 1.32 4.50 14.85
N THR A 93 2.56 4.95 15.01
CA THR A 93 3.66 4.17 15.58
C THR A 93 3.34 3.69 17.01
N TRP A 94 2.75 4.54 17.84
CA TRP A 94 2.31 4.17 19.19
C TRP A 94 1.24 3.09 19.15
N SER A 95 0.23 3.24 18.28
CA SER A 95 -0.86 2.28 18.17
C SER A 95 -0.37 0.90 17.73
N LYS A 96 0.63 0.85 16.83
CA LYS A 96 1.27 -0.38 16.36
C LYS A 96 2.00 -1.14 17.46
N LYS A 97 2.63 -0.42 18.40
CA LYS A 97 3.39 -0.99 19.52
C LYS A 97 2.51 -1.33 20.72
N SER A 98 1.31 -0.76 20.78
CA SER A 98 0.40 -0.91 21.91
C SER A 98 -0.36 -2.24 21.86
N LYS A 99 -0.75 -2.74 23.03
CA LYS A 99 -1.67 -3.88 23.11
C LYS A 99 -2.98 -3.50 22.41
N ARG A 100 -3.49 -4.39 21.57
CA ARG A 100 -4.72 -4.14 20.83
C ARG A 100 -5.92 -4.02 21.77
N THR A 101 -6.49 -2.81 21.83
CA THR A 101 -7.76 -2.48 22.48
C THR A 101 -8.64 -1.73 21.47
N GLU A 102 -9.92 -1.53 21.79
CA GLU A 102 -10.80 -0.76 20.90
C GLU A 102 -10.32 0.70 20.80
N ASP A 103 -9.85 1.32 21.89
CA ASP A 103 -9.34 2.71 21.84
C ASP A 103 -8.09 2.84 20.97
N VAL A 104 -7.16 1.89 21.05
CA VAL A 104 -5.95 1.86 20.20
C VAL A 104 -6.33 1.74 18.72
N LYS A 105 -7.31 0.89 18.42
CA LYS A 105 -7.86 0.75 17.07
C LYS A 105 -8.55 2.04 16.63
N MET A 106 -9.32 2.69 17.49
CA MET A 106 -9.96 3.97 17.17
C MET A 106 -8.95 5.08 16.88
N VAL A 107 -7.81 5.11 17.59
CA VAL A 107 -6.70 6.03 17.27
C VAL A 107 -6.17 5.77 15.87
N GLN A 108 -5.97 4.50 15.47
CA GLN A 108 -5.54 4.14 14.11
C GLN A 108 -6.52 4.65 13.06
N LEU A 109 -7.80 4.33 13.23
CA LEU A 109 -8.85 4.69 12.28
C LEU A 109 -8.96 6.20 12.12
N LYS A 110 -9.02 6.95 13.22
CA LYS A 110 -9.13 8.42 13.18
C LYS A 110 -7.86 9.08 12.63
N ALA A 111 -6.67 8.56 12.92
CA ALA A 111 -5.43 9.07 12.36
C ALA A 111 -5.37 8.89 10.84
N CYS A 112 -5.82 7.73 10.33
CA CYS A 112 -5.97 7.52 8.89
C CYS A 112 -7.01 8.46 8.27
N GLN A 113 -8.18 8.65 8.89
CA GLN A 113 -9.21 9.58 8.40
C GLN A 113 -8.72 11.04 8.33
N VAL A 114 -7.98 11.49 9.34
CA VAL A 114 -7.37 12.82 9.33
C VAL A 114 -6.34 12.91 8.21
N LEU A 115 -5.48 11.89 8.03
CA LEU A 115 -4.49 11.88 6.95
C LEU A 115 -5.14 11.90 5.56
N GLU A 116 -6.17 11.08 5.32
CA GLU A 116 -6.99 11.11 4.11
C GLU A 116 -7.49 12.53 3.82
N SER A 117 -8.12 13.16 4.81
CA SER A 117 -8.68 14.52 4.67
C SER A 117 -7.61 15.58 4.35
N LEU A 118 -6.34 15.35 4.74
CA LEU A 118 -5.22 16.24 4.44
C LEU A 118 -4.67 16.07 3.02
N VAL A 119 -4.75 14.86 2.46
CA VAL A 119 -4.12 14.51 1.16
C VAL A 119 -5.07 14.58 -0.02
N VAL A 120 -6.38 14.43 0.19
CA VAL A 120 -7.41 14.50 -0.86
C VAL A 120 -7.28 15.80 -1.65
N ASP A 121 -7.12 15.67 -2.96
CA ASP A 121 -6.94 16.74 -3.94
C ASP A 121 -5.87 17.80 -3.58
N ASN A 122 -4.89 17.45 -2.74
CA ASN A 122 -3.87 18.37 -2.24
C ASN A 122 -2.49 18.03 -2.82
N ARG A 123 -2.26 18.40 -4.09
CA ARG A 123 -0.97 18.12 -4.75
C ARG A 123 0.20 18.86 -4.10
N SER A 124 -0.03 19.99 -3.41
CA SER A 124 1.05 20.72 -2.72
C SER A 124 1.65 19.95 -1.54
N CYS A 125 0.93 19.00 -0.95
CA CYS A 125 1.43 18.24 0.20
C CYS A 125 2.33 17.05 -0.15
N VAL A 126 2.49 16.71 -1.43
CA VAL A 126 3.12 15.43 -1.82
C VAL A 126 4.55 15.31 -1.28
N THR A 127 5.38 16.33 -1.45
CA THR A 127 6.77 16.31 -0.97
C THR A 127 6.85 16.14 0.55
N ILE A 128 6.09 16.93 1.30
CA ILE A 128 6.13 16.93 2.77
C ILE A 128 5.56 15.63 3.36
N VAL A 129 4.56 15.02 2.71
CA VAL A 129 4.02 13.71 3.09
C VAL A 129 5.05 12.60 2.87
N ILE A 130 5.72 12.57 1.71
CA ILE A 130 6.79 11.60 1.44
C ILE A 130 7.93 11.74 2.47
N GLU A 131 8.42 12.97 2.69
CA GLU A 131 9.54 13.23 3.60
C GLU A 131 9.20 12.95 5.07
N SER A 132 7.93 13.08 5.46
CA SER A 132 7.50 12.78 6.83
C SER A 132 7.61 11.29 7.19
N GLY A 133 7.65 10.39 6.20
CA GLY A 133 7.63 8.93 6.42
C GLY A 133 6.31 8.40 6.98
N ILE A 134 5.23 9.19 6.94
CA ILE A 134 3.91 8.74 7.42
C ILE A 134 3.34 7.60 6.57
N ILE A 135 3.62 7.61 5.26
CA ILE A 135 3.16 6.55 4.35
C ILE A 135 3.79 5.19 4.70
N ASP A 136 5.06 5.16 5.08
CA ASP A 136 5.73 3.94 5.54
C ASP A 136 5.04 3.37 6.80
N GLU A 137 4.56 4.25 7.68
CA GLU A 137 3.85 3.84 8.88
C GLU A 137 2.44 3.31 8.56
N VAL A 138 1.72 3.93 7.61
CA VAL A 138 0.41 3.42 7.13
C VAL A 138 0.56 2.03 6.49
N LEU A 139 1.54 1.85 5.59
CA LEU A 139 1.86 0.54 5.01
C LEU A 139 2.23 -0.50 6.08
N SER A 140 3.01 -0.10 7.09
CA SER A 140 3.37 -0.96 8.22
C SER A 140 2.14 -1.41 9.01
N ILE A 141 1.18 -0.52 9.26
CA ILE A 141 -0.07 -0.86 9.96
C ILE A 141 -0.90 -1.86 9.18
N ILE A 142 -1.10 -1.61 7.88
CA ILE A 142 -1.86 -2.52 7.01
C ILE A 142 -1.26 -3.92 7.10
N ASN A 143 0.06 -4.06 6.99
CA ASN A 143 0.74 -5.36 7.03
C ASN A 143 0.63 -6.11 8.36
N ILE A 144 0.40 -5.42 9.48
CA ILE A 144 0.32 -6.03 10.82
C ILE A 144 -1.11 -6.38 11.22
N ILE A 145 -2.11 -5.62 10.74
CA ILE A 145 -3.52 -5.91 11.01
C ILE A 145 -3.92 -7.21 10.30
N LEU A 146 -4.73 -8.04 10.97
CA LEU A 146 -5.31 -9.25 10.36
C LEU A 146 -6.14 -8.85 9.15
N LEU A 147 -6.08 -9.64 8.08
CA LEU A 147 -6.71 -9.30 6.81
C LEU A 147 -8.22 -9.02 6.95
N SER A 148 -8.93 -9.82 7.74
CA SER A 148 -10.37 -9.64 8.05
C SER A 148 -10.70 -8.39 8.89
N GLN A 149 -9.69 -7.66 9.35
CA GLN A 149 -9.84 -6.44 10.13
C GLN A 149 -9.31 -5.20 9.41
N VAL A 150 -8.77 -5.37 8.20
CA VAL A 150 -8.46 -4.24 7.33
C VAL A 150 -9.79 -3.64 6.89
N GLN A 151 -9.96 -2.37 7.22
CA GLN A 151 -11.10 -1.54 6.80
C GLN A 151 -10.63 -0.53 5.75
N LEU A 152 -11.54 -0.07 4.89
CA LEU A 152 -11.25 0.93 3.85
C LEU A 152 -10.51 2.16 4.38
N VAL A 153 -10.87 2.63 5.57
CA VAL A 153 -10.21 3.79 6.22
C VAL A 153 -8.70 3.63 6.37
N HIS A 154 -8.17 2.41 6.52
CA HIS A 154 -6.72 2.21 6.60
C HIS A 154 -6.03 2.43 5.25
N LEU A 155 -6.76 2.18 4.16
CA LEU A 155 -6.26 2.19 2.81
C LEU A 155 -6.52 3.53 2.09
N SER A 156 -7.60 4.25 2.46
CA SER A 156 -7.98 5.52 1.82
C SER A 156 -6.84 6.53 1.75
N PRO A 157 -6.02 6.75 2.80
CA PRO A 157 -4.91 7.70 2.70
C PRO A 157 -3.92 7.35 1.60
N LEU A 158 -3.64 6.07 1.36
CA LEU A 158 -2.74 5.63 0.30
C LEU A 158 -3.37 5.81 -1.08
N HIS A 159 -4.65 5.47 -1.21
CA HIS A 159 -5.41 5.63 -2.45
C HIS A 159 -5.42 7.10 -2.88
N GLU A 160 -5.88 7.99 -2.01
CA GLU A 160 -5.96 9.43 -2.26
C GLU A 160 -4.58 10.04 -2.50
N PHE A 161 -3.55 9.56 -1.79
CA PHE A 161 -2.20 10.04 -2.00
C PHE A 161 -1.65 9.66 -3.38
N LEU A 162 -1.94 8.45 -3.86
CA LEU A 162 -1.57 8.04 -5.22
C LEU A 162 -2.29 8.88 -6.27
N GLU A 163 -3.52 9.35 -6.06
CA GLU A 163 -4.21 10.24 -7.03
C GLU A 163 -3.43 11.54 -7.27
N VAL A 164 -2.91 12.15 -6.21
CA VAL A 164 -2.24 13.44 -6.31
C VAL A 164 -0.76 13.33 -6.72
N CYS A 165 -0.15 12.14 -6.61
CA CYS A 165 1.23 11.88 -7.01
C CYS A 165 1.47 11.90 -8.53
N THR A 166 2.62 12.45 -8.93
CA THR A 166 3.18 12.25 -10.28
C THR A 166 3.63 10.80 -10.49
N SER A 167 3.83 10.38 -11.73
CA SER A 167 4.31 9.01 -12.04
C SER A 167 5.66 8.71 -11.36
N TYR A 168 6.60 9.66 -11.33
CA TYR A 168 7.88 9.47 -10.65
C TYR A 168 7.69 9.23 -9.15
N GLN A 169 6.83 10.01 -8.50
CA GLN A 169 6.54 9.86 -7.06
C GLN A 169 5.83 8.53 -6.75
N LYS A 170 4.94 8.06 -7.63
CA LYS A 170 4.29 6.74 -7.50
C LYS A 170 5.31 5.60 -7.46
N LEU A 171 6.36 5.69 -8.29
CA LEU A 171 7.39 4.66 -8.35
C LEU A 171 8.25 4.56 -7.08
N LEU A 172 8.39 5.65 -6.31
CA LEU A 172 9.07 5.62 -5.00
C LEU A 172 8.40 4.67 -4.00
N PHE A 173 7.12 4.35 -4.19
CA PHE A 173 6.37 3.46 -3.28
C PHE A 173 6.65 1.98 -3.50
N ILE A 174 7.27 1.62 -4.63
CA ILE A 174 7.65 0.23 -4.91
C ILE A 174 8.67 -0.25 -3.88
N GLU A 175 9.72 0.54 -3.65
CA GLU A 175 10.76 0.26 -2.66
C GLU A 175 10.21 0.31 -1.21
N LYS A 176 9.14 1.08 -0.99
CA LYS A 176 8.42 1.12 0.30
C LYS A 176 7.52 -0.09 0.53
N GLY A 177 7.43 -1.00 -0.44
CA GLY A 177 6.66 -2.24 -0.32
C GLY A 177 5.17 -2.08 -0.58
N ILE A 178 4.74 -1.10 -1.40
CA ILE A 178 3.32 -0.95 -1.73
C ILE A 178 2.75 -2.19 -2.44
N ILE A 179 3.48 -2.73 -3.43
CA ILE A 179 3.09 -3.92 -4.18
C ILE A 179 2.86 -5.13 -3.28
N PRO A 180 3.84 -5.60 -2.46
CA PRO A 180 3.62 -6.74 -1.59
C PRO A 180 2.53 -6.50 -0.52
N THR A 181 2.33 -5.26 -0.07
CA THR A 181 1.24 -4.90 0.84
C THR A 181 -0.12 -5.06 0.17
N MET A 182 -0.27 -4.55 -1.05
CA MET A 182 -1.52 -4.67 -1.83
C MET A 182 -1.79 -6.11 -2.27
N ARG A 183 -0.75 -6.86 -2.66
CA ARG A 183 -0.85 -8.29 -2.98
C ARG A 183 -1.52 -9.08 -1.84
N ARG A 184 -1.12 -8.82 -0.59
CA ARG A 184 -1.74 -9.45 0.59
C ARG A 184 -3.23 -9.12 0.71
N LEU A 185 -3.67 -7.94 0.25
CA LEU A 185 -5.07 -7.53 0.30
C LEU A 185 -5.92 -8.15 -0.81
N LEU A 186 -5.31 -8.75 -1.84
CA LEU A 186 -6.03 -9.52 -2.87
C LEU A 186 -6.62 -10.83 -2.31
N ASP A 187 -6.21 -11.26 -1.10
CA ASP A 187 -6.82 -12.36 -0.34
C ASP A 187 -7.97 -11.89 0.57
N SER A 188 -8.35 -10.61 0.51
CA SER A 188 -9.36 -10.06 1.42
C SER A 188 -10.74 -10.65 1.15
N PRO A 189 -11.50 -11.05 2.20
CA PRO A 189 -12.90 -11.41 2.04
C PRO A 189 -13.80 -10.18 1.78
N ASP A 190 -13.29 -8.98 2.05
CA ASP A 190 -13.96 -7.72 1.71
C ASP A 190 -13.57 -7.30 0.28
N GLU A 191 -14.54 -7.42 -0.62
CA GLU A 191 -14.44 -7.06 -2.03
C GLU A 191 -14.02 -5.60 -2.25
N LEU A 192 -14.44 -4.67 -1.40
CA LEU A 192 -14.04 -3.27 -1.53
C LEU A 192 -12.55 -3.09 -1.23
N CYS A 193 -12.00 -3.88 -0.31
CA CYS A 193 -10.56 -3.90 -0.05
C CYS A 193 -9.79 -4.49 -1.25
N VAL A 194 -10.29 -5.55 -1.89
CA VAL A 194 -9.71 -6.11 -3.11
C VAL A 194 -9.68 -5.07 -4.22
N ARG A 195 -10.81 -4.40 -4.47
CA ARG A 195 -10.94 -3.35 -5.49
C ARG A 195 -9.94 -2.21 -5.30
N MET A 196 -9.76 -1.74 -4.07
CA MET A 196 -8.78 -0.69 -3.80
C MET A 196 -7.34 -1.20 -3.94
N ALA A 197 -7.06 -2.43 -3.53
CA ALA A 197 -5.74 -3.03 -3.69
C ALA A 197 -5.34 -3.16 -5.18
N VAL A 198 -6.24 -3.69 -6.01
CA VAL A 198 -6.03 -3.77 -7.47
C VAL A 198 -5.86 -2.37 -8.06
N GLY A 199 -6.71 -1.40 -7.69
CA GLY A 199 -6.61 -0.04 -8.18
C GLY A 199 -5.29 0.66 -7.85
N MET A 200 -4.72 0.38 -6.67
CA MET A 200 -3.40 0.91 -6.29
C MET A 200 -2.26 0.21 -7.05
N ILE A 201 -2.35 -1.11 -7.27
CA ILE A 201 -1.38 -1.87 -8.09
C ILE A 201 -1.40 -1.35 -9.53
N GLU A 202 -2.57 -1.21 -10.13
CA GLU A 202 -2.77 -0.68 -11.48
C GLU A 202 -2.13 0.71 -11.62
N ARG A 203 -2.38 1.64 -10.69
CA ARG A 203 -1.78 2.99 -10.74
C ARG A 203 -0.26 3.00 -10.71
N VAL A 204 0.35 2.09 -9.93
CA VAL A 204 1.81 1.95 -9.85
C VAL A 204 2.35 1.36 -11.15
N LEU A 205 1.69 0.35 -11.72
CA LEU A 205 2.06 -0.23 -13.01
C LEU A 205 1.90 0.78 -14.16
N HIS A 206 0.82 1.56 -14.16
CA HIS A 206 0.61 2.66 -15.09
C HIS A 206 1.73 3.70 -15.01
N ALA A 207 2.12 4.09 -13.79
CA ALA A 207 3.23 5.00 -13.59
C ALA A 207 4.54 4.44 -14.15
N SER A 208 4.79 3.14 -13.98
CA SER A 208 5.97 2.47 -14.54
C SER A 208 5.94 2.43 -16.06
N TRP A 209 4.78 2.10 -16.65
CA TRP A 209 4.57 2.09 -18.09
C TRP A 209 4.89 3.44 -18.73
N MET A 210 4.44 4.53 -18.10
CA MET A 210 4.64 5.89 -18.59
C MET A 210 6.11 6.34 -18.53
N GLN A 211 6.94 5.68 -17.71
CA GLN A 211 8.36 5.97 -17.57
C GLN A 211 9.25 5.03 -18.38
N ALA A 212 8.74 3.86 -18.78
CA ALA A 212 9.47 2.91 -19.59
C ALA A 212 9.68 3.44 -21.01
N GLY A 213 10.89 3.25 -21.55
CA GLY A 213 11.18 3.54 -22.94
C GLY A 213 10.30 2.75 -23.91
N GLU A 214 10.43 3.06 -25.21
CA GLU A 214 9.86 2.21 -26.25
C GLU A 214 10.55 0.83 -26.19
N LEU A 215 9.75 -0.24 -26.15
CA LEU A 215 10.23 -1.64 -26.16
C LEU A 215 10.98 -2.15 -24.92
N GLU A 216 11.01 -1.38 -23.82
CA GLU A 216 11.68 -1.82 -22.59
C GLU A 216 10.73 -2.57 -21.65
N GLU A 217 11.17 -3.74 -21.18
CA GLU A 217 10.54 -4.44 -20.07
C GLU A 217 10.64 -3.59 -18.80
N THR A 218 9.54 -3.48 -18.05
CA THR A 218 9.54 -2.67 -16.82
C THR A 218 10.15 -3.45 -15.66
N GLU A 219 10.99 -2.80 -14.86
CA GLU A 219 11.50 -3.42 -13.61
C GLU A 219 10.37 -3.85 -12.68
N VAL A 220 9.23 -3.16 -12.73
CA VAL A 220 8.04 -3.47 -11.93
C VAL A 220 7.42 -4.80 -12.34
N ARG A 221 7.46 -5.18 -13.63
CA ARG A 221 7.03 -6.50 -14.09
C ARG A 221 7.81 -7.61 -13.39
N LYS A 222 9.15 -7.50 -13.38
CA LYS A 222 10.02 -8.49 -12.72
C LYS A 222 9.70 -8.62 -11.23
N ILE A 223 9.35 -7.51 -10.58
CA ILE A 223 8.94 -7.51 -9.18
C ILE A 223 7.65 -8.30 -8.98
N ILE A 224 6.59 -8.00 -9.76
CA ILE A 224 5.28 -8.65 -9.59
C ILE A 224 5.28 -10.13 -10.01
N GLU A 225 6.14 -10.52 -10.96
CA GLU A 225 6.34 -11.92 -11.32
C GLU A 225 7.08 -12.65 -10.20
N LYS A 226 8.16 -12.06 -9.67
CA LYS A 226 9.00 -12.69 -8.65
C LYS A 226 8.30 -12.85 -7.29
N ASP A 227 7.47 -11.90 -6.89
CA ASP A 227 6.79 -11.92 -5.59
C ASP A 227 5.40 -12.61 -5.62
N GLY A 228 5.00 -13.12 -6.78
CA GLY A 228 3.72 -13.79 -7.00
C GLY A 228 2.51 -12.86 -7.04
N THR A 229 2.71 -11.53 -7.16
CA THR A 229 1.60 -10.59 -7.36
C THR A 229 0.88 -10.86 -8.68
N LEU A 230 1.60 -11.21 -9.76
CA LEU A 230 0.97 -11.52 -11.04
C LEU A 230 0.05 -12.73 -10.94
N ASP A 231 0.50 -13.83 -10.33
CA ASP A 231 -0.33 -15.02 -10.10
C ASP A 231 -1.58 -14.66 -9.32
N LYS A 232 -1.42 -13.80 -8.29
CA LYS A 232 -2.55 -13.37 -7.47
C LYS A 232 -3.54 -12.49 -8.23
N LEU A 233 -3.08 -11.66 -9.16
CA LEU A 233 -3.96 -10.89 -10.04
C LEU A 233 -4.74 -11.83 -10.97
N VAL A 234 -4.12 -12.90 -11.47
CA VAL A 234 -4.82 -13.93 -12.27
C VAL A 234 -5.89 -14.64 -11.43
N ASP A 235 -5.58 -15.03 -10.19
CA ASP A 235 -6.58 -15.61 -9.27
C ASP A 235 -7.80 -14.67 -9.09
N VAL A 236 -7.56 -13.36 -8.98
CA VAL A 236 -8.63 -12.36 -8.83
C VAL A 236 -9.44 -12.24 -10.12
N LEU A 237 -8.79 -12.27 -11.29
CA LEU A 237 -9.46 -12.20 -12.59
C LEU A 237 -10.41 -13.38 -12.81
N GLU A 238 -9.97 -14.57 -12.43
CA GLU A 238 -10.71 -15.83 -12.60
C GLU A 238 -11.78 -16.05 -11.51
N ASN A 239 -11.86 -15.15 -10.52
CA ASN A 239 -12.83 -15.26 -9.44
C ASN A 239 -14.21 -14.74 -9.85
N GLU A 240 -15.13 -15.67 -10.11
CA GLU A 240 -16.53 -15.39 -10.48
C GLU A 240 -17.42 -14.95 -9.31
N GLU A 241 -16.94 -14.96 -8.06
CA GLU A 241 -17.73 -14.58 -6.88
C GLU A 241 -17.85 -13.06 -6.71
N TYR A 242 -16.90 -12.29 -7.27
CA TYR A 242 -16.93 -10.83 -7.22
C TYR A 242 -18.11 -10.26 -8.01
N GLN A 243 -18.86 -9.36 -7.36
CA GLN A 243 -20.01 -8.66 -7.95
C GLN A 243 -19.57 -7.36 -8.64
N ASP A 244 -18.49 -6.75 -8.19
CA ASP A 244 -17.94 -5.51 -8.71
C ASP A 244 -17.06 -5.77 -9.94
N GLN A 245 -17.62 -5.51 -11.11
CA GLN A 245 -16.93 -5.69 -12.39
C GLN A 245 -15.70 -4.79 -12.54
N GLU A 246 -15.63 -3.67 -11.80
CA GLU A 246 -14.48 -2.76 -11.81
C GLU A 246 -13.21 -3.48 -11.33
N ILE A 247 -13.33 -4.53 -10.49
CA ILE A 247 -12.21 -5.36 -10.07
C ILE A 247 -11.55 -6.02 -11.28
N ASN A 248 -12.33 -6.77 -12.06
CA ASN A 248 -11.81 -7.51 -13.22
C ASN A 248 -11.28 -6.57 -14.31
N GLU A 249 -11.91 -5.42 -14.47
CA GLU A 249 -11.42 -4.38 -15.38
C GLU A 249 -10.05 -3.83 -14.95
N LYS A 250 -9.88 -3.45 -13.69
CA LYS A 250 -8.61 -2.96 -13.16
C LYS A 250 -7.53 -4.05 -13.16
N VAL A 251 -7.89 -5.31 -12.89
CA VAL A 251 -6.97 -6.43 -13.00
C VAL A 251 -6.49 -6.61 -14.44
N ALA A 252 -7.40 -6.58 -15.41
CA ALA A 252 -7.03 -6.69 -16.82
C ALA A 252 -6.12 -5.54 -17.26
N LEU A 253 -6.39 -4.31 -16.82
CA LEU A 253 -5.49 -3.17 -17.07
C LEU A 253 -4.12 -3.37 -16.41
N ALA A 254 -4.07 -3.76 -15.13
CA ALA A 254 -2.81 -4.02 -14.42
C ALA A 254 -1.97 -5.09 -15.13
N ILE A 255 -2.56 -6.23 -15.51
CA ILE A 255 -1.88 -7.28 -16.27
C ILE A 255 -1.43 -6.75 -17.63
N GLY A 256 -2.32 -6.10 -18.39
CA GLY A 256 -1.96 -5.54 -19.69
C GLY A 256 -0.78 -4.55 -19.60
N GLN A 257 -0.75 -3.72 -18.56
CA GLN A 257 0.35 -2.80 -18.25
C GLN A 257 1.65 -3.52 -17.88
N ALA A 258 1.59 -4.64 -17.15
CA ALA A 258 2.79 -5.39 -16.85
C ALA A 258 3.47 -5.93 -18.13
N PHE A 259 2.71 -6.23 -19.18
CA PHE A 259 3.20 -6.88 -20.41
C PHE A 259 3.41 -5.92 -21.60
N LYS A 260 3.86 -4.67 -21.36
CA LYS A 260 4.25 -3.75 -22.46
C LYS A 260 5.23 -4.43 -23.41
N ALA A 261 5.00 -4.31 -24.72
CA ALA A 261 5.88 -4.83 -25.77
C ALA A 261 6.23 -6.33 -25.64
N THR A 262 5.45 -7.10 -24.87
CA THR A 262 5.68 -8.51 -24.60
C THR A 262 4.35 -9.27 -24.62
N ALA A 263 4.40 -10.56 -24.93
CA ALA A 263 3.19 -11.35 -24.98
C ALA A 263 2.67 -11.65 -23.57
N ILE A 264 1.40 -11.34 -23.30
CA ILE A 264 0.68 -11.87 -22.14
C ILE A 264 0.69 -13.42 -22.20
N PRO A 265 0.91 -14.15 -21.11
CA PRO A 265 0.90 -15.61 -21.10
C PRO A 265 -0.41 -16.21 -21.63
N ILE A 266 -0.31 -17.33 -22.35
CA ILE A 266 -1.41 -17.86 -23.16
C ILE A 266 -2.64 -18.27 -22.32
N GLY A 267 -2.46 -18.63 -21.04
CA GLY A 267 -3.52 -19.09 -20.15
C GLY A 267 -4.67 -18.08 -19.98
N TYR A 268 -4.33 -16.80 -19.84
CA TYR A 268 -5.30 -15.72 -19.56
C TYR A 268 -5.28 -14.60 -20.61
N ARG A 269 -4.46 -14.73 -21.66
CA ARG A 269 -4.29 -13.71 -22.72
C ARG A 269 -5.61 -13.27 -23.34
N SER A 270 -6.45 -14.21 -23.76
CA SER A 270 -7.68 -13.90 -24.51
C SER A 270 -8.65 -13.09 -23.65
N GLU A 271 -8.85 -13.52 -22.40
CA GLU A 271 -9.74 -12.88 -21.45
C GLU A 271 -9.28 -11.45 -21.13
N VAL A 272 -8.00 -11.27 -20.79
CA VAL A 272 -7.42 -9.94 -20.51
C VAL A 272 -7.60 -9.01 -21.71
N ILE A 273 -7.27 -9.45 -22.94
CA ILE A 273 -7.41 -8.62 -24.14
C ILE A 273 -8.89 -8.26 -24.40
N GLN A 274 -9.81 -9.21 -24.22
CA GLN A 274 -11.25 -8.95 -24.42
C GLN A 274 -11.79 -7.95 -23.40
N LEU A 275 -11.40 -8.07 -22.12
CA LEU A 275 -11.74 -7.10 -21.08
C LEU A 275 -11.22 -5.71 -21.43
N ILE A 276 -9.93 -5.56 -21.76
CA ILE A 276 -9.37 -4.26 -22.12
C ILE A 276 -10.09 -3.63 -23.33
N LYS A 277 -10.44 -4.44 -24.34
CA LYS A 277 -11.25 -3.97 -25.49
C LYS A 277 -12.65 -3.49 -25.10
N ARG A 278 -13.26 -4.05 -24.06
CA ARG A 278 -14.54 -3.53 -23.54
C ARG A 278 -14.31 -2.20 -22.84
N ILE A 279 -13.27 -2.11 -22.01
CA ILE A 279 -12.93 -0.89 -21.24
C ILE A 279 -12.65 0.30 -22.17
N THR A 280 -12.21 0.11 -23.42
CA THR A 280 -12.06 1.25 -24.36
C THR A 280 -13.36 2.00 -24.62
N ASN A 281 -14.52 1.40 -24.36
CA ASN A 281 -15.84 2.04 -24.48
C ASN A 281 -16.45 2.42 -23.12
N HIS A 282 -15.66 2.41 -22.05
CA HIS A 282 -16.11 2.75 -20.70
C HIS A 282 -16.48 4.24 -20.59
N GLU A 283 -17.51 4.56 -19.79
CA GLU A 283 -17.99 5.94 -19.60
C GLU A 283 -16.96 6.83 -18.90
N ASP A 284 -16.21 6.25 -17.96
CA ASP A 284 -15.03 6.87 -17.38
C ASP A 284 -13.93 7.06 -18.44
N GLN A 285 -13.66 8.32 -18.75
CA GLN A 285 -12.67 8.74 -19.75
C GLN A 285 -11.24 8.32 -19.38
N TYR A 286 -10.89 8.29 -18.09
CA TYR A 286 -9.60 7.83 -17.63
C TYR A 286 -9.43 6.34 -17.95
N MET A 287 -10.39 5.50 -17.57
CA MET A 287 -10.35 4.05 -17.83
C MET A 287 -10.27 3.76 -19.33
N SER A 288 -11.11 4.40 -20.15
CA SER A 288 -11.07 4.24 -21.61
C SER A 288 -9.72 4.67 -22.21
N SER A 289 -9.18 5.82 -21.77
CA SER A 289 -7.88 6.30 -22.26
C SER A 289 -6.73 5.35 -21.89
N VAL A 290 -6.72 4.84 -20.66
CA VAL A 290 -5.72 3.88 -20.21
C VAL A 290 -5.82 2.58 -21.02
N ALA A 291 -7.02 2.04 -21.21
CA ALA A 291 -7.24 0.82 -21.98
C ALA A 291 -6.72 0.91 -23.43
N ILE A 292 -6.96 2.04 -24.10
CA ILE A 292 -6.46 2.29 -25.46
C ILE A 292 -4.92 2.26 -25.49
N ARG A 293 -4.27 2.90 -24.51
CA ARG A 293 -2.80 2.90 -24.41
C ARG A 293 -2.24 1.51 -24.14
N VAL A 294 -2.91 0.73 -23.29
CA VAL A 294 -2.50 -0.64 -22.99
C VAL A 294 -2.58 -1.50 -24.26
N LEU A 295 -3.69 -1.45 -25.02
CA LEU A 295 -3.80 -2.18 -26.28
C LEU A 295 -2.73 -1.76 -27.30
N ALA A 296 -2.42 -0.46 -27.38
CA ALA A 296 -1.38 0.04 -28.27
C ALA A 296 -0.01 -0.56 -27.91
N GLY A 297 0.38 -0.55 -26.63
CA GLY A 297 1.67 -1.13 -26.23
C GLY A 297 1.72 -2.66 -26.25
N LEU A 298 0.58 -3.35 -26.11
CA LEU A 298 0.51 -4.80 -26.36
C LEU A 298 0.72 -5.13 -27.85
N ALA A 299 0.30 -4.24 -28.76
CA ALA A 299 0.50 -4.41 -30.20
C ALA A 299 1.94 -4.15 -30.67
N GLU A 300 2.80 -3.58 -29.81
CA GLU A 300 4.24 -3.40 -30.09
C GLU A 300 5.02 -4.73 -30.02
N ASN A 301 4.43 -5.78 -29.46
CA ASN A 301 5.04 -7.11 -29.38
C ASN A 301 5.23 -7.69 -30.79
N LYS A 302 6.49 -7.80 -31.23
CA LYS A 302 6.88 -8.30 -32.56
C LYS A 302 7.08 -9.82 -32.58
#